data_AF-A0A517X3F5-F1
#
_entry.id   AF-A0A517X3F5-F1
#
_cell.length_a   1.000
_cell.length_b   1.000
_cell.length_c   1.000
_cell.angle_alpha   90.00
_cell.angle_beta   90.00
_cell.angle_gamma   90.00
#
_symmetry.space_group_name_H-M   'P 1'
#
loop_
_entity.id
_entity.type
_entity.pdbx_description
1 polymer ?
#
loop_
_entity_poly.entity_id
_entity_poly.type
_entity_poly.pdbx_seq_one_letter_code
_entity_poly.pdbx_strand_id
1 'polypeptide(L)'
;MKASKIQLVIFDWAGTTIDHGCFAPISAFIKAFQTCGVELTPQQARGPMGLHKQDHIRNLFQIPEIAAQWEKVHQKPWAEKDVEHIYETFMPLQVTEALNYTEFVPGLCETISLLRERGMKIGSTTGYPRIVAEPILEIASSHGYTPDFSMCADEVPAGRPAPWMIYRNMEALNVFPPTSVIKVGDTIPDIEAGLNAGTWTVGLTQTGSEVGLTLSEFEALNCEQQQERLHAAETKLKNAGAHFVIPTLNTLPEIIDQIESREY
;
A
#
# COMPACT_ATOMS: atom_id res chain seq x y z
N MET A 1 -3.90 -26.64 -20.11
CA MET A 1 -2.77 -26.74 -19.14
C MET A 1 -3.39 -26.91 -17.76
N LYS A 2 -2.75 -27.61 -16.81
CA LYS A 2 -3.35 -27.77 -15.46
C LYS A 2 -3.45 -26.37 -14.82
N ALA A 3 -4.59 -26.04 -14.21
CA ALA A 3 -4.76 -24.77 -13.51
C ALA A 3 -3.58 -24.55 -12.53
N SER A 4 -2.98 -23.35 -12.57
CA SER A 4 -1.81 -23.04 -11.75
C SER A 4 -2.26 -22.92 -10.29
N LYS A 5 -1.95 -23.93 -9.48
CA LYS A 5 -2.21 -23.88 -8.03
C LYS A 5 -1.48 -22.69 -7.43
N ILE A 6 -2.17 -21.90 -6.59
CA ILE A 6 -1.54 -20.77 -5.91
C ILE A 6 -0.64 -21.29 -4.79
N GLN A 7 0.58 -20.76 -4.75
CA GLN A 7 1.63 -21.19 -3.81
C GLN A 7 2.16 -20.04 -2.97
N LEU A 8 2.00 -18.79 -3.43
CA LEU A 8 2.48 -17.60 -2.75
C LEU A 8 1.47 -16.47 -2.87
N VAL A 9 1.16 -15.85 -1.73
CA VAL A 9 0.42 -14.59 -1.69
C VAL A 9 1.33 -13.52 -1.12
N ILE A 10 1.52 -12.43 -1.86
CA ILE A 10 2.38 -11.30 -1.49
C ILE A 10 1.48 -10.13 -1.14
N PHE A 11 1.56 -9.69 0.11
CA PHE A 11 0.75 -8.58 0.61
C PHE A 11 1.52 -7.26 0.58
N ASP A 12 0.81 -6.17 0.35
CA ASP A 12 1.27 -4.85 0.80
C ASP A 12 1.03 -4.66 2.31
N TRP A 13 1.54 -3.57 2.88
CA TRP A 13 1.43 -3.23 4.30
C TRP A 13 0.31 -2.22 4.62
N ALA A 14 0.59 -0.92 4.52
CA ALA A 14 -0.34 0.12 4.95
C ALA A 14 -1.53 0.24 4.00
N GLY A 15 -2.75 0.05 4.50
CA GLY A 15 -3.98 -0.08 3.72
C GLY A 15 -4.34 -1.51 3.33
N THR A 16 -3.42 -2.47 3.50
CA THR A 16 -3.60 -3.87 3.08
C THR A 16 -3.54 -4.87 4.24
N THR A 17 -2.52 -4.83 5.09
CA THR A 17 -2.42 -5.67 6.30
C THR A 17 -2.57 -4.84 7.57
N ILE A 18 -2.12 -3.59 7.55
CA ILE A 18 -2.20 -2.67 8.69
C ILE A 18 -2.74 -1.30 8.24
N ASP A 19 -2.95 -0.38 9.17
CA ASP A 19 -3.25 1.03 8.88
C ASP A 19 -4.48 1.18 7.97
N HIS A 20 -5.68 0.94 8.52
CA HIS A 20 -6.93 1.07 7.76
C HIS A 20 -7.08 2.50 7.24
N GLY A 21 -7.09 2.64 5.92
CA GLY A 21 -7.13 3.90 5.20
C GLY A 21 -5.75 4.51 4.91
N CYS A 22 -4.64 3.86 5.27
CA CYS A 22 -3.27 4.28 4.94
C CYS A 22 -2.96 5.73 5.40
N PHE A 23 -3.04 5.99 6.70
CA PHE A 23 -2.87 7.32 7.29
C PHE A 23 -1.44 7.64 7.73
N ALA A 24 -0.61 6.64 8.02
CA ALA A 24 0.79 6.86 8.44
C ALA A 24 1.58 7.78 7.50
N PRO A 25 1.61 7.57 6.16
CA PRO A 25 2.34 8.46 5.26
C PRO A 25 1.70 9.85 5.17
N ILE A 26 0.38 9.95 5.29
CA ILE A 26 -0.35 11.21 5.22
C ILE A 26 -0.03 12.08 6.43
N SER A 27 -0.07 11.50 7.63
CA SER A 27 0.30 12.20 8.87
C SER A 27 1.73 12.73 8.79
N ALA A 28 2.67 11.92 8.28
CA ALA A 28 4.06 12.32 8.12
C ALA A 28 4.23 13.47 7.11
N PHE A 29 3.53 13.45 5.97
CA PHE A 29 3.56 14.56 5.01
C PHE A 29 2.98 15.85 5.58
N ILE A 30 1.82 15.78 6.23
CA ILE A 30 1.19 16.94 6.87
C ILE A 30 2.16 17.56 7.88
N LYS A 31 2.74 16.75 8.77
CA LYS A 31 3.70 17.20 9.78
C LYS A 31 4.96 17.80 9.14
N ALA A 32 5.51 17.16 8.12
CA ALA A 32 6.72 17.66 7.43
C ALA A 32 6.47 19.04 6.80
N PHE A 33 5.40 19.21 6.03
CA PHE A 33 5.07 20.51 5.45
C PHE A 33 4.74 21.57 6.52
N GLN A 34 4.06 21.16 7.61
CA GLN A 34 3.73 22.06 8.72
C GLN A 34 4.99 22.61 9.40
N THR A 35 6.06 21.81 9.54
CA THR A 35 7.34 22.31 10.07
C THR A 35 7.99 23.37 9.18
N CYS A 36 7.67 23.38 7.89
CA CYS A 36 8.08 24.41 6.93
C CYS A 36 7.07 25.56 6.80
N GLY A 37 6.03 25.60 7.65
CA GLY A 37 5.00 26.63 7.65
C GLY A 37 3.91 26.48 6.58
N VAL A 38 3.78 25.31 5.96
CA VAL A 38 2.76 25.03 4.94
C VAL A 38 1.76 24.01 5.45
N GLU A 39 0.47 24.28 5.28
CA GLU A 39 -0.60 23.39 5.70
C GLU A 39 -1.09 22.52 4.53
N LEU A 40 -1.25 21.23 4.80
CA LEU A 40 -1.83 20.26 3.88
C LEU A 40 -3.14 19.71 4.44
N THR A 41 -4.15 19.62 3.58
CA THR A 41 -5.31 18.78 3.87
C THR A 41 -4.96 17.30 3.67
N PRO A 42 -5.63 16.36 4.37
CA PRO A 42 -5.45 14.93 4.14
C PRO A 42 -5.68 14.52 2.68
N GLN A 43 -6.63 15.16 1.99
CA GLN A 43 -6.91 14.90 0.58
C GLN A 43 -5.74 15.30 -0.33
N GLN A 44 -5.13 16.46 -0.09
CA GLN A 44 -3.94 16.91 -0.85
C GLN A 44 -2.76 15.96 -0.61
N ALA A 45 -2.46 15.65 0.66
CA ALA A 45 -1.39 14.73 1.05
C ALA A 45 -1.60 13.30 0.51
N ARG A 46 -2.85 12.89 0.23
CA ARG A 46 -3.16 11.58 -0.35
C ARG A 46 -3.07 11.55 -1.88
N GLY A 47 -3.29 12.66 -2.58
CA GLY A 47 -3.39 12.70 -4.04
C GLY A 47 -2.28 11.94 -4.80
N PRO A 48 -0.99 12.10 -4.45
CA PRO A 48 0.13 11.41 -5.09
C PRO A 48 0.55 10.10 -4.40
N MET A 49 -0.35 9.44 -3.65
CA MET A 49 0.00 8.22 -2.90
C MET A 49 0.49 7.09 -3.80
N GLY A 50 1.49 6.35 -3.33
CA GLY A 50 2.12 5.23 -4.05
C GLY A 50 3.32 5.59 -4.93
N LEU A 51 3.61 6.88 -5.15
CA LEU A 51 4.84 7.33 -5.80
C LEU A 51 6.06 7.23 -4.87
N HIS A 52 7.27 7.31 -5.45
CA HIS A 52 8.48 7.57 -4.69
C HIS A 52 8.33 8.88 -3.89
N LYS A 53 8.85 8.92 -2.67
CA LYS A 53 8.54 10.00 -1.70
C LYS A 53 8.95 11.39 -2.17
N GLN A 54 10.09 11.51 -2.86
CA GLN A 54 10.50 12.80 -3.45
C GLN A 54 9.59 13.22 -4.61
N ASP A 55 9.14 12.28 -5.44
CA ASP A 55 8.19 12.57 -6.52
C ASP A 55 6.83 12.97 -5.95
N HIS A 56 6.42 12.34 -4.84
CA HIS A 56 5.23 12.72 -4.10
C HIS A 56 5.32 14.18 -3.61
N ILE A 57 6.41 14.56 -2.95
CA ILE A 57 6.64 15.94 -2.49
C ILE A 57 6.64 16.92 -3.67
N ARG A 58 7.29 16.57 -4.78
CA ARG A 58 7.29 17.39 -5.99
C ARG A 58 5.87 17.59 -6.55
N ASN A 59 5.04 16.54 -6.54
CA ASN A 59 3.64 16.62 -6.97
C ASN A 59 2.79 17.48 -6.01
N LEU A 60 3.02 17.43 -4.70
CA LEU A 60 2.37 18.33 -3.75
C LEU A 60 2.69 19.80 -4.08
N PHE A 61 3.93 20.11 -4.43
CA PHE A 61 4.31 21.45 -4.88
C PHE A 61 3.70 21.87 -6.24
N GLN A 62 3.22 20.94 -7.06
CA GLN A 62 2.47 21.28 -8.28
C GLN A 62 1.04 21.73 -7.98
N ILE A 63 0.54 21.53 -6.76
CA ILE A 63 -0.78 22.02 -6.35
C ILE A 63 -0.66 23.53 -6.11
N PRO A 64 -1.39 24.38 -6.86
CA PRO A 64 -1.20 25.84 -6.81
C PRO A 64 -1.35 26.45 -5.41
N GLU A 65 -2.25 25.90 -4.60
CA GLU A 65 -2.48 26.35 -3.22
C GLU A 65 -1.24 26.11 -2.33
N ILE A 66 -0.61 24.95 -2.44
CA ILE A 66 0.59 24.59 -1.66
C ILE A 66 1.77 25.46 -2.09
N ALA A 67 1.96 25.63 -3.40
CA ALA A 67 3.01 26.50 -3.93
C ALA A 67 2.84 27.95 -3.47
N ALA A 68 1.61 28.47 -3.46
CA ALA A 68 1.32 29.83 -3.00
C ALA A 68 1.56 30.00 -1.49
N GLN A 69 1.20 29.01 -0.67
CA GLN A 69 1.53 29.00 0.76
C GLN A 69 3.04 29.05 0.97
N TRP A 70 3.79 28.21 0.24
CA TRP A 70 5.24 28.18 0.30
C TRP A 70 5.86 29.54 -0.06
N GLU A 71 5.45 30.13 -1.19
CA GLU A 71 5.98 31.43 -1.62
C GLU A 71 5.67 32.55 -0.62
N LYS A 72 4.49 32.53 -0.01
CA LYS A 72 4.11 33.49 1.03
C LYS A 72 4.99 33.38 2.28
N VAL A 73 5.32 32.16 2.71
CA VAL A 73 6.12 31.92 3.93
C VAL A 73 7.60 32.17 3.68
N HIS A 74 8.12 31.70 2.54
CA HIS A 74 9.56 31.70 2.24
C HIS A 74 10.01 32.86 1.34
N GLN A 75 9.07 33.68 0.86
CA GLN A 75 9.30 34.85 -0.01
C GLN A 75 10.01 34.49 -1.33
N LYS A 76 9.85 33.25 -1.80
CA LYS A 76 10.43 32.70 -3.03
C LYS A 76 9.63 31.48 -3.49
N PRO A 77 9.59 31.16 -4.81
CA PRO A 77 9.06 29.88 -5.26
C PRO A 77 9.89 28.71 -4.72
N TRP A 78 9.28 27.53 -4.66
CA TRP A 78 9.97 26.29 -4.28
C TRP A 78 11.00 25.88 -5.37
N ALA A 79 12.02 25.15 -4.95
CA ALA A 79 13.04 24.56 -5.81
C ALA A 79 13.36 23.13 -5.37
N GLU A 80 14.15 22.40 -6.16
CA GLU A 80 14.46 20.98 -5.89
C GLU A 80 15.13 20.77 -4.51
N LYS A 81 15.96 21.71 -4.05
CA LYS A 81 16.53 21.67 -2.70
C LYS A 81 15.47 21.69 -1.58
N ASP A 82 14.31 22.29 -1.83
CA ASP A 82 13.23 22.34 -0.86
C ASP A 82 12.48 20.99 -0.83
N VAL A 83 12.43 20.27 -1.96
CA VAL A 83 11.96 18.86 -2.02
C VAL A 83 12.88 17.96 -1.19
N GLU A 84 14.19 18.11 -1.34
CA GLU A 84 15.19 17.38 -0.55
C GLU A 84 15.06 17.68 0.95
N HIS A 85 14.91 18.96 1.32
CA HIS A 85 14.76 19.36 2.71
C HIS A 85 13.48 18.82 3.37
N ILE A 86 12.34 18.88 2.66
CA ILE A 86 11.10 18.27 3.15
C ILE A 86 11.27 16.76 3.27
N TYR A 87 11.94 16.11 2.33
CA TYR A 87 12.19 14.66 2.39
C TYR A 87 13.03 14.27 3.62
N GLU A 88 14.10 15.03 3.91
CA GLU A 88 14.93 14.83 5.11
C GLU A 88 14.12 15.01 6.41
N THR A 89 13.21 15.99 6.42
CA THR A 89 12.32 16.25 7.57
C THR A 89 11.23 15.18 7.71
N PHE A 90 10.73 14.69 6.58
CA PHE A 90 9.70 13.67 6.49
C PHE A 90 10.19 12.32 6.99
N MET A 91 11.41 11.90 6.67
CA MET A 91 11.92 10.57 7.01
C MET A 91 11.82 10.20 8.50
N PRO A 92 12.31 11.01 9.47
CA PRO A 92 12.16 10.69 10.90
C PRO A 92 10.70 10.74 11.37
N LEU A 93 9.89 11.64 10.78
CA LEU A 93 8.45 11.70 11.05
C LEU A 93 7.74 10.45 10.54
N GLN A 94 8.09 9.95 9.36
CA GLN A 94 7.53 8.73 8.76
C GLN A 94 7.77 7.52 9.67
N VAL A 95 8.96 7.37 10.25
CA VAL A 95 9.25 6.31 11.23
C VAL A 95 8.34 6.45 12.45
N THR A 96 8.27 7.65 13.03
CA THR A 96 7.48 7.90 14.25
C THR A 96 5.98 7.71 14.02
N GLU A 97 5.46 8.23 12.90
CA GLU A 97 4.05 8.12 12.56
C GLU A 97 3.66 6.70 12.23
N ALA A 98 4.48 5.94 11.50
CA ALA A 98 4.12 4.56 11.13
C ALA A 98 3.92 3.66 12.36
N LEU A 99 4.61 3.93 13.47
CA LEU A 99 4.41 3.24 14.74
C LEU A 99 3.04 3.51 15.39
N ASN A 100 2.38 4.61 15.03
CA ASN A 100 1.04 4.94 15.53
C ASN A 100 -0.07 4.22 14.75
N TYR A 101 0.24 3.58 13.62
CA TYR A 101 -0.73 2.95 12.71
C TYR A 101 -0.38 1.49 12.42
N THR A 102 -0.09 0.71 13.47
CA THR A 102 0.27 -0.71 13.34
C THR A 102 -0.91 -1.67 13.56
N GLU A 103 -2.13 -1.13 13.76
CA GLU A 103 -3.33 -1.95 13.92
C GLU A 103 -3.60 -2.76 12.65
N PHE A 104 -3.91 -4.04 12.81
CA PHE A 104 -4.23 -4.92 11.70
C PHE A 104 -5.57 -4.54 11.09
N VAL A 105 -5.66 -4.66 9.77
CA VAL A 105 -6.96 -4.58 9.11
C VAL A 105 -7.84 -5.77 9.54
N PRO A 106 -9.18 -5.58 9.61
CA PRO A 106 -10.09 -6.66 9.97
C PRO A 106 -9.91 -7.90 9.08
N GLY A 107 -9.82 -9.07 9.72
CA GLY A 107 -9.74 -10.37 9.03
C GLY A 107 -8.35 -10.79 8.54
N LEU A 108 -7.29 -10.01 8.83
CA LEU A 108 -5.93 -10.37 8.43
C LEU A 108 -5.51 -11.73 8.99
N CYS A 109 -5.56 -11.90 10.32
CA CYS A 109 -5.02 -13.10 10.97
C CYS A 109 -5.76 -14.37 10.55
N GLU A 110 -7.09 -14.30 10.47
CA GLU A 110 -7.94 -15.40 10.01
C GLU A 110 -7.60 -15.78 8.57
N THR A 111 -7.47 -14.78 7.69
CA THR A 111 -7.10 -15.01 6.29
C THR A 111 -5.72 -15.66 6.19
N ILE A 112 -4.72 -15.13 6.89
CA ILE A 112 -3.36 -15.68 6.87
C ILE A 112 -3.32 -17.12 7.39
N SER A 113 -4.07 -17.45 8.46
CA SER A 113 -4.18 -18.82 8.95
C SER A 113 -4.73 -19.76 7.88
N LEU A 114 -5.84 -19.40 7.25
CA LEU A 114 -6.46 -20.21 6.19
C LEU A 114 -5.52 -20.41 4.99
N LEU A 115 -4.77 -19.37 4.60
CA LEU A 115 -3.79 -19.49 3.51
C LEU A 115 -2.65 -20.44 3.87
N ARG A 116 -2.13 -20.36 5.09
CA ARG A 116 -1.06 -21.24 5.58
C ARG A 116 -1.54 -22.69 5.72
N GLU A 117 -2.77 -22.93 6.18
CA GLU A 117 -3.38 -24.26 6.23
C GLU A 117 -3.49 -24.92 4.85
N ARG A 118 -3.69 -24.11 3.80
CA ARG A 118 -3.68 -24.57 2.39
C ARG A 118 -2.26 -24.77 1.83
N GLY A 119 -1.23 -24.53 2.62
CA GLY A 119 0.19 -24.69 2.26
C GLY A 119 0.76 -23.55 1.42
N MET A 120 0.10 -22.38 1.40
CA MET A 120 0.62 -21.19 0.72
C MET A 120 1.67 -20.48 1.59
N LYS A 121 2.69 -19.96 0.92
CA LYS A 121 3.69 -19.06 1.51
C LYS A 121 3.16 -17.63 1.52
N ILE A 122 3.61 -16.86 2.49
CA ILE A 122 3.19 -15.47 2.70
C ILE A 122 4.40 -14.57 2.45
N GLY A 123 4.37 -13.79 1.38
CA GLY A 123 5.36 -12.73 1.12
C GLY A 123 4.81 -11.37 1.49
N SER A 124 5.69 -10.37 1.56
CA SER A 124 5.26 -8.98 1.60
C SER A 124 6.20 -8.05 0.86
N THR A 125 5.65 -6.93 0.41
CA THR A 125 6.39 -5.81 -0.17
C THR A 125 5.86 -4.52 0.43
N THR A 126 6.69 -3.48 0.53
CA THR A 126 6.22 -2.16 0.98
C THR A 126 6.91 -1.04 0.23
N GLY A 127 6.20 0.09 0.07
CA GLY A 127 6.80 1.35 -0.37
C GLY A 127 7.68 2.01 0.70
N TYR A 128 7.68 1.51 1.93
CA TYR A 128 8.58 1.98 2.98
C TYR A 128 10.03 1.53 2.75
N PRO A 129 11.01 2.34 3.16
CA PRO A 129 12.38 1.87 3.32
C PRO A 129 12.50 0.96 4.55
N ARG A 130 13.51 0.10 4.58
CA ARG A 130 13.73 -0.89 5.65
C ARG A 130 13.71 -0.26 7.05
N ILE A 131 14.31 0.93 7.21
CA ILE A 131 14.35 1.64 8.50
C ILE A 131 12.96 2.01 9.06
N VAL A 132 11.97 2.19 8.19
CA VAL A 132 10.57 2.45 8.58
C VAL A 132 9.81 1.13 8.77
N ALA A 133 10.07 0.14 7.90
CA ALA A 133 9.34 -1.13 7.91
C ALA A 133 9.75 -2.06 9.06
N GLU A 134 11.02 -2.05 9.47
CA GLU A 134 11.53 -3.01 10.45
C GLU A 134 10.81 -2.95 11.80
N PRO A 135 10.59 -1.77 12.42
CA PRO A 135 9.83 -1.71 13.66
C PRO A 135 8.37 -2.18 13.52
N ILE A 136 7.76 -1.95 12.34
CA ILE A 136 6.40 -2.39 12.04
C ILE A 136 6.34 -3.92 11.94
N LEU A 137 7.33 -4.53 11.28
CA LEU A 137 7.47 -5.99 11.17
C LEU A 137 7.60 -6.63 12.55
N GLU A 138 8.41 -6.06 13.44
CA GLU A 138 8.58 -6.54 14.82
C GLU A 138 7.25 -6.48 15.60
N ILE A 139 6.55 -5.35 15.53
CA ILE A 139 5.25 -5.17 16.20
C ILE A 139 4.22 -6.13 15.65
N ALA A 140 4.11 -6.25 14.33
CA ALA A 140 3.18 -7.18 13.69
C ALA A 140 3.47 -8.63 14.09
N SER A 141 4.74 -9.01 14.14
CA SER A 141 5.14 -10.35 14.58
C SER A 141 4.71 -10.62 16.03
N SER A 142 4.82 -9.62 16.92
CA SER A 142 4.39 -9.74 18.32
C SER A 142 2.87 -9.90 18.47
N HIS A 143 2.10 -9.45 17.47
CA HIS A 143 0.64 -9.55 17.42
C HIS A 143 0.12 -10.71 16.53
N GLY A 144 1.02 -11.58 16.05
CA GLY A 144 0.64 -12.83 15.37
C GLY A 144 0.63 -12.77 13.84
N TYR A 145 1.19 -11.72 13.22
CA TYR A 145 1.39 -11.66 11.77
C TYR A 145 2.88 -11.55 11.42
N THR A 146 3.41 -12.58 10.75
CA THR A 146 4.78 -12.59 10.23
C THR A 146 4.76 -13.13 8.80
N PRO A 147 5.21 -12.37 7.78
CA PRO A 147 5.43 -12.92 6.45
C PRO A 147 6.66 -13.84 6.46
N ASP A 148 6.68 -14.83 5.57
CA ASP A 148 7.83 -15.72 5.37
C ASP A 148 9.02 -14.98 4.75
N PHE A 149 8.75 -13.91 3.99
CA PHE A 149 9.76 -13.01 3.45
C PHE A 149 9.18 -11.59 3.24
N SER A 150 10.01 -10.56 3.42
CA SER A 150 9.58 -9.16 3.26
C SER A 150 10.61 -8.35 2.47
N MET A 151 10.12 -7.47 1.60
CA MET A 151 10.96 -6.58 0.78
C MET A 151 10.52 -5.12 0.92
N CYS A 152 11.49 -4.24 1.08
CA CYS A 152 11.33 -2.80 1.16
C CYS A 152 11.80 -2.12 -0.13
N ALA A 153 11.34 -0.89 -0.35
CA ALA A 153 11.58 -0.16 -1.60
C ALA A 153 13.07 0.19 -1.82
N ASP A 154 13.86 0.33 -0.75
CA ASP A 154 15.28 0.67 -0.75
C ASP A 154 16.22 -0.54 -0.92
N GLU A 155 15.68 -1.75 -0.99
CA GLU A 155 16.44 -3.00 -1.13
C GLU A 155 16.48 -3.52 -2.58
N VAL A 156 15.91 -2.76 -3.52
CA VAL A 156 15.80 -3.11 -4.94
C VAL A 156 16.16 -1.92 -5.84
N PRO A 157 16.50 -2.14 -7.11
CA PRO A 157 16.87 -1.04 -8.03
C PRO A 157 15.78 0.02 -8.22
N ALA A 158 14.51 -0.37 -8.06
CA ALA A 158 13.36 0.53 -8.09
C ALA A 158 12.19 -0.07 -7.30
N GLY A 159 11.45 0.77 -6.58
CA GLY A 159 10.19 0.40 -5.93
C GLY A 159 9.04 0.22 -6.93
N ARG A 160 7.79 0.17 -6.43
CA ARG A 160 6.59 0.11 -7.28
C ARG A 160 6.55 1.31 -8.25
N PRO A 161 6.08 1.14 -9.49
CA PRO A 161 5.42 -0.06 -10.06
C PRO A 161 6.38 -1.11 -10.63
N ALA A 162 7.69 -1.04 -10.35
CA ALA A 162 8.62 -2.06 -10.81
C ALA A 162 8.38 -3.41 -10.09
N PRO A 163 8.58 -4.56 -10.77
CA PRO A 163 8.26 -5.88 -10.24
C PRO A 163 9.35 -6.45 -9.29
N TRP A 164 10.43 -5.71 -9.04
CA TRP A 164 11.64 -6.24 -8.42
C TRP A 164 11.41 -6.85 -7.04
N MET A 165 10.61 -6.21 -6.18
CA MET A 165 10.29 -6.74 -4.85
C MET A 165 9.48 -8.04 -4.91
N ILE A 166 8.63 -8.20 -5.92
CA ILE A 166 7.86 -9.43 -6.15
C ILE A 166 8.80 -10.55 -6.59
N TYR A 167 9.71 -10.29 -7.53
CA TYR A 167 10.70 -11.27 -7.96
C TYR A 167 11.63 -11.72 -6.83
N ARG A 168 12.03 -10.81 -5.94
CA ARG A 168 12.80 -11.17 -4.73
C ARG A 168 12.02 -12.07 -3.78
N ASN A 169 10.72 -11.82 -3.57
CA ASN A 169 9.86 -12.72 -2.81
C ASN A 169 9.78 -14.11 -3.47
N MET A 170 9.56 -14.16 -4.78
CA MET A 170 9.48 -15.42 -5.53
C MET A 170 10.78 -16.22 -5.46
N GLU A 171 11.93 -15.55 -5.62
CA GLU A 171 13.27 -16.14 -5.51
C GLU A 171 13.52 -16.69 -4.10
N ALA A 172 13.36 -15.86 -3.06
CA ALA A 172 13.63 -16.23 -1.68
C ALA A 172 12.72 -17.36 -1.19
N LEU A 173 11.45 -17.34 -1.61
CA LEU A 173 10.47 -18.35 -1.24
C LEU A 173 10.45 -19.54 -2.20
N ASN A 174 11.29 -19.57 -3.24
CA ASN A 174 11.34 -20.63 -4.24
C ASN A 174 9.94 -20.98 -4.81
N VAL A 175 9.24 -19.97 -5.34
CA VAL A 175 7.93 -20.12 -5.97
C VAL A 175 7.96 -19.60 -7.40
N PHE A 176 7.58 -20.47 -8.32
CA PHE A 176 7.44 -20.20 -9.75
C PHE A 176 6.40 -21.17 -10.35
N PRO A 177 5.79 -20.88 -11.51
CA PRO A 177 5.86 -19.62 -12.28
C PRO A 177 5.10 -18.45 -11.63
N PRO A 178 5.20 -17.21 -12.15
CA PRO A 178 4.42 -16.06 -11.67
C PRO A 178 2.91 -16.29 -11.59
N THR A 179 2.34 -17.17 -12.42
CA THR A 179 0.92 -17.53 -12.39
C THR A 179 0.50 -18.31 -11.14
N SER A 180 1.45 -18.78 -10.32
CA SER A 180 1.22 -19.40 -9.00
C SER A 180 1.28 -18.38 -7.86
N VAL A 181 1.36 -17.08 -8.18
CA VAL A 181 1.55 -16.00 -7.22
C VAL A 181 0.39 -15.00 -7.32
N ILE A 182 -0.10 -14.54 -6.17
CA ILE A 182 -1.04 -13.42 -6.08
C ILE A 182 -0.34 -12.24 -5.42
N LYS A 183 -0.41 -11.06 -6.05
CA LYS A 183 -0.09 -9.78 -5.43
C LYS A 183 -1.36 -9.12 -4.93
N VAL A 184 -1.43 -8.84 -3.64
CA VAL A 184 -2.55 -8.13 -2.98
C VAL A 184 -2.07 -6.75 -2.57
N GLY A 185 -2.82 -5.70 -2.89
CA GLY A 185 -2.53 -4.33 -2.47
C GLY A 185 -3.71 -3.39 -2.69
N ASP A 186 -3.62 -2.18 -2.14
CA ASP A 186 -4.73 -1.22 -2.14
C ASP A 186 -4.50 0.01 -3.05
N THR A 187 -3.35 0.10 -3.71
CA THR A 187 -2.99 1.25 -4.56
C THR A 187 -2.82 0.86 -6.03
N ILE A 188 -2.91 1.84 -6.93
CA ILE A 188 -2.63 1.63 -8.36
C ILE A 188 -1.21 1.06 -8.60
N PRO A 189 -0.13 1.61 -7.99
CA PRO A 189 1.22 1.05 -8.15
C PRO A 189 1.37 -0.40 -7.66
N ASP A 190 0.54 -0.85 -6.70
CA ASP A 190 0.50 -2.27 -6.29
C ASP A 190 -0.01 -3.18 -7.40
N ILE A 191 -1.08 -2.76 -8.06
CA ILE A 191 -1.67 -3.48 -9.18
C ILE A 191 -0.68 -3.51 -10.35
N GLU A 192 -0.11 -2.36 -10.71
CA GLU A 192 0.87 -2.27 -11.79
C GLU A 192 2.11 -3.13 -11.52
N ALA A 193 2.62 -3.15 -10.27
CA ALA A 193 3.76 -4.00 -9.92
C ALA A 193 3.46 -5.50 -10.09
N GLY A 194 2.27 -5.95 -9.69
CA GLY A 194 1.85 -7.34 -9.89
C GLY A 194 1.65 -7.71 -11.37
N LEU A 195 1.06 -6.80 -12.15
CA LEU A 195 0.92 -6.97 -13.60
C LEU A 195 2.29 -7.04 -14.30
N ASN A 196 3.20 -6.13 -13.96
CA ASN A 196 4.58 -6.12 -14.48
C ASN A 196 5.35 -7.40 -14.09
N ALA A 197 5.01 -8.00 -12.95
CA ALA A 197 5.60 -9.27 -12.51
C ALA A 197 4.98 -10.49 -13.20
N GLY A 198 3.86 -10.34 -13.91
CA GLY A 198 3.10 -11.44 -14.52
C GLY A 198 2.33 -12.29 -13.49
N THR A 199 2.04 -11.73 -12.31
CA THR A 199 1.28 -12.41 -11.26
C THR A 199 -0.20 -12.09 -11.35
N TRP A 200 -1.02 -12.83 -10.61
CA TRP A 200 -2.38 -12.39 -10.33
C TRP A 200 -2.35 -11.13 -9.46
N THR A 201 -3.37 -10.28 -9.62
CA THR A 201 -3.48 -9.02 -8.88
C THR A 201 -4.85 -8.90 -8.26
N VAL A 202 -4.88 -8.60 -6.96
CA VAL A 202 -6.09 -8.40 -6.19
C VAL A 202 -6.01 -7.03 -5.52
N GLY A 203 -6.95 -6.15 -5.89
CA GLY A 203 -7.10 -4.83 -5.31
C GLY A 203 -7.96 -4.88 -4.03
N LEU A 204 -7.54 -4.19 -2.97
CA LEU A 204 -8.29 -4.06 -1.73
C LEU A 204 -8.88 -2.65 -1.61
N THR A 205 -10.18 -2.51 -1.35
CA THR A 205 -10.85 -1.18 -1.33
C THR A 205 -11.12 -0.64 0.06
N GLN A 206 -11.91 -1.32 0.89
CA GLN A 206 -12.46 -0.76 2.15
C GLN A 206 -11.36 -0.25 3.08
N THR A 207 -10.32 -1.06 3.24
CA THR A 207 -9.19 -0.78 4.15
C THR A 207 -8.12 0.10 3.49
N GLY A 208 -8.25 0.35 2.19
CA GLY A 208 -7.20 0.88 1.34
C GLY A 208 -7.14 2.40 1.27
N SER A 209 -6.06 2.90 0.70
CA SER A 209 -5.83 4.33 0.45
C SER A 209 -6.90 4.94 -0.47
N GLU A 210 -7.48 4.18 -1.41
CA GLU A 210 -8.46 4.71 -2.35
C GLU A 210 -9.81 5.08 -1.70
N VAL A 211 -10.20 4.40 -0.62
CA VAL A 211 -11.31 4.83 0.26
C VAL A 211 -10.81 5.89 1.24
N GLY A 212 -9.65 5.64 1.85
CA GLY A 212 -8.91 6.64 2.61
C GLY A 212 -9.58 7.11 3.90
N LEU A 213 -10.40 6.25 4.51
CA LEU A 213 -11.08 6.47 5.78
C LEU A 213 -10.58 5.49 6.83
N THR A 214 -10.59 5.91 8.09
CA THR A 214 -10.39 5.00 9.22
C THR A 214 -11.57 4.02 9.30
N LEU A 215 -11.40 2.92 10.04
CA LEU A 215 -12.48 1.95 10.22
C LEU A 215 -13.74 2.60 10.81
N SER A 216 -13.59 3.40 11.86
CA SER A 216 -14.71 4.07 12.53
C SER A 216 -15.40 5.11 11.65
N GLU A 217 -14.65 5.87 10.85
CA GLU A 217 -15.22 6.80 9.87
C GLU A 217 -16.00 6.05 8.78
N PHE A 218 -15.48 4.93 8.29
CA PHE A 218 -16.16 4.12 7.30
C PHE A 218 -17.45 3.51 7.86
N GLU A 219 -17.41 2.96 9.07
CA GLU A 219 -18.57 2.38 9.76
C GLU A 219 -19.65 3.42 10.13
N ALA A 220 -19.25 4.69 10.32
CA ALA A 220 -20.18 5.78 10.58
C ALA A 220 -20.96 6.25 9.34
N LEU A 221 -20.50 5.90 8.13
CA LEU A 221 -21.22 6.18 6.89
C LEU A 221 -22.47 5.32 6.77
N ASN A 222 -23.49 5.84 6.07
CA ASN A 222 -24.62 5.02 5.68
C ASN A 222 -24.24 4.05 4.53
N CYS A 223 -25.08 3.04 4.28
CA CYS A 223 -24.80 2.02 3.28
C CYS A 223 -24.58 2.59 1.87
N GLU A 224 -25.30 3.63 1.48
CA GLU A 224 -25.18 4.26 0.15
C GLU A 224 -23.81 4.93 -0.01
N GLN A 225 -23.38 5.67 1.01
CA GLN A 225 -22.07 6.33 1.04
C GLN A 225 -20.91 5.32 1.06
N GLN A 226 -21.06 4.22 1.81
CA GLN A 226 -20.07 3.13 1.79
C GLN A 226 -19.97 2.52 0.40
N GLN A 227 -21.10 2.19 -0.23
CA GLN A 227 -21.13 1.61 -1.57
C GLN A 227 -20.55 2.55 -2.63
N GLU A 228 -20.89 3.84 -2.59
CA GLU A 228 -20.35 4.84 -3.52
C GLU A 228 -18.81 4.90 -3.45
N ARG A 229 -18.26 4.93 -2.23
CA ARG A 229 -16.80 4.97 -2.02
C ARG A 229 -16.12 3.69 -2.45
N LEU A 230 -16.68 2.53 -2.07
CA LEU A 230 -16.15 1.23 -2.48
C LEU A 230 -16.17 1.08 -4.01
N HIS A 231 -17.25 1.52 -4.66
CA HIS A 231 -17.38 1.46 -6.11
C HIS A 231 -16.40 2.39 -6.83
N ALA A 232 -16.18 3.60 -6.30
CA ALA A 232 -15.19 4.53 -6.83
C ALA A 232 -13.76 3.95 -6.73
N ALA A 233 -13.39 3.39 -5.57
CA ALA A 233 -12.11 2.72 -5.36
C ALA A 233 -11.96 1.50 -6.28
N GLU A 234 -13.00 0.68 -6.38
CA GLU A 234 -13.03 -0.49 -7.25
C GLU A 234 -12.82 -0.12 -8.72
N THR A 235 -13.50 0.92 -9.19
CA THR A 235 -13.35 1.41 -10.56
C THR A 235 -11.91 1.81 -10.86
N LYS A 236 -11.24 2.51 -9.95
CA LYS A 236 -9.83 2.89 -10.12
C LYS A 236 -8.90 1.68 -10.21
N LEU A 237 -9.03 0.72 -9.29
CA LEU A 237 -8.18 -0.47 -9.26
C LEU A 237 -8.43 -1.37 -10.47
N LYS A 238 -9.68 -1.51 -10.93
CA LYS A 238 -10.01 -2.21 -12.18
C LYS A 238 -9.43 -1.50 -13.41
N ASN A 239 -9.51 -0.18 -13.47
CA ASN A 239 -8.92 0.60 -14.57
C ASN A 239 -7.38 0.49 -14.60
N ALA A 240 -6.74 0.28 -13.46
CA ALA A 240 -5.31 -0.05 -13.37
C ALA A 240 -4.99 -1.50 -13.81
N GLY A 241 -6.01 -2.33 -14.08
CA GLY A 241 -5.86 -3.70 -14.56
C GLY A 241 -5.91 -4.77 -13.48
N ALA A 242 -6.46 -4.48 -12.29
CA ALA A 242 -6.63 -5.50 -11.25
C ALA A 242 -7.49 -6.67 -11.78
N HIS A 243 -6.99 -7.90 -11.63
CA HIS A 243 -7.75 -9.09 -12.06
C HIS A 243 -9.00 -9.31 -11.19
N PHE A 244 -8.89 -8.99 -9.90
CA PHE A 244 -9.98 -9.00 -8.94
C PHE A 244 -9.89 -7.79 -8.03
N VAL A 245 -11.03 -7.38 -7.48
CA VAL A 245 -11.10 -6.35 -6.45
C VAL A 245 -12.04 -6.83 -5.36
N ILE A 246 -11.61 -6.65 -4.11
CA ILE A 246 -12.34 -7.09 -2.93
C ILE A 246 -12.38 -5.97 -1.87
N PRO A 247 -13.44 -5.89 -1.05
CA PRO A 247 -13.52 -4.89 0.01
C PRO A 247 -12.57 -5.22 1.17
N THR A 248 -12.54 -6.49 1.60
CA THR A 248 -11.78 -6.95 2.76
C THR A 248 -11.07 -8.28 2.45
N LEU A 249 -10.03 -8.59 3.24
CA LEU A 249 -9.22 -9.80 3.06
C LEU A 249 -10.02 -11.11 3.24
N ASN A 250 -11.16 -11.07 3.95
CA ASN A 250 -11.99 -12.24 4.22
C ASN A 250 -12.46 -12.96 2.95
N THR A 251 -12.54 -12.25 1.83
CA THR A 251 -12.99 -12.80 0.53
C THR A 251 -11.84 -13.33 -0.33
N LEU A 252 -10.59 -13.10 0.07
CA LEU A 252 -9.41 -13.57 -0.68
C LEU A 252 -9.37 -15.09 -0.87
N PRO A 253 -9.75 -15.96 0.11
CA PRO A 253 -9.81 -17.40 -0.11
C PRO A 253 -10.73 -17.81 -1.26
N GLU A 254 -11.88 -17.14 -1.41
CA GLU A 254 -12.83 -17.39 -2.52
C GLU A 254 -12.25 -16.97 -3.87
N ILE A 255 -11.49 -15.87 -3.91
CA ILE A 255 -10.78 -15.44 -5.11
C ILE A 255 -9.71 -16.46 -5.52
N ILE A 256 -9.00 -17.04 -4.56
CA ILE A 256 -8.03 -18.12 -4.82
C ILE A 256 -8.74 -19.32 -5.44
N ASP A 257 -9.90 -19.73 -4.92
CA ASP A 257 -10.68 -20.84 -5.49
C ASP A 257 -11.16 -20.53 -6.91
N GLN A 258 -11.55 -19.29 -7.20
CA GLN A 258 -11.89 -18.85 -8.55
C GLN A 258 -10.69 -18.88 -9.49
N ILE A 259 -9.49 -18.56 -9.02
CA ILE A 259 -8.27 -18.63 -9.83
C ILE A 259 -7.90 -20.10 -10.11
N GLU A 260 -7.91 -20.95 -9.09
CA GLU A 260 -7.54 -22.36 -9.21
C GLU A 260 -8.55 -23.20 -10.00
N SER A 261 -9.80 -22.74 -10.13
CA SER A 261 -10.85 -23.40 -10.93
C SER A 261 -10.86 -22.98 -12.41
N ARG A 262 -10.09 -21.96 -12.81
CA ARG A 262 -9.99 -21.57 -14.23
C ARG A 262 -9.20 -22.62 -15.01
N GLU A 263 -9.89 -23.32 -15.91
CA GLU A 263 -9.24 -24.13 -16.93
C GLU A 263 -8.68 -23.20 -18.03
N TYR A 264 -7.38 -23.34 -18.31
CA TYR A 264 -6.67 -22.64 -19.40
C TYR A 264 -6.34 -23.59 -20.55
#